data_AF-A0A971WCS0-F1
#
_entry.id   AF-A0A971WCS0-F1
#
_cell.length_a   1.000
_cell.length_b   1.000
_cell.length_c   1.000
_cell.angle_alpha   90.00
_cell.angle_beta   90.00
_cell.angle_gamma   90.00
#
_symmetry.space_group_name_H-M   'P 1'
#
loop_
_entity.id
_entity.type
_entity.pdbx_description
1 polymer ?
#
loop_
_entity_poly.entity_id
_entity_poly.type
_entity_poly.pdbx_seq_one_letter_code
_entity_poly.pdbx_strand_id
1 'polypeptide(L)'
;KIAGYIHDIGNMINRVDHAQSSALMAFGVLQRLGFPMDEIAKVASAIGHHDEKTAAAVSPIAAALILADKSDVRRTRVRKKGTVLTDIHDRVNFAVRKSDLKIEAEEKLIILALVIDTELCPVMEYFGIFLERMVLCKTAANYLDYNFELIINDTRLL
;
A
#
# COMPACT_ATOMS: atom_id res chain seq x y z
N LYS A 1 2.13 -4.02 -13.42
CA LYS A 1 2.57 -2.63 -13.74
C LYS A 1 1.40 -1.68 -13.94
N ILE A 2 0.50 -1.91 -14.91
CA ILE A 2 -0.64 -1.01 -15.19
C ILE A 2 -1.45 -0.71 -13.93
N ALA A 3 -1.89 -1.75 -13.19
CA ALA A 3 -2.64 -1.56 -11.94
C ALA A 3 -1.92 -0.62 -10.96
N GLY A 4 -0.60 -0.79 -10.77
CA GLY A 4 0.20 0.10 -9.92
C GLY A 4 0.22 1.56 -10.37
N TYR A 5 0.11 1.86 -11.66
CA TYR A 5 0.06 3.25 -12.15
C TYR A 5 -1.29 3.93 -11.97
N ILE A 6 -2.39 3.18 -12.03
CA ILE A 6 -3.74 3.76 -12.12
C ILE A 6 -4.67 3.32 -10.99
N HIS A 7 -4.19 2.58 -9.99
CA HIS A 7 -5.02 2.08 -8.88
C HIS A 7 -5.73 3.19 -8.10
N ASP A 8 -5.14 4.38 -8.07
CA ASP A 8 -5.62 5.54 -7.35
C ASP A 8 -6.31 6.59 -8.24
N ILE A 9 -6.53 6.32 -9.53
CA ILE A 9 -7.05 7.34 -10.47
C ILE A 9 -8.42 7.89 -10.04
N GLY A 10 -9.25 7.08 -9.38
CA GLY A 10 -10.56 7.41 -8.82
C GLY A 10 -10.52 8.46 -7.71
N ASN A 11 -9.36 8.72 -7.09
CA ASN A 11 -9.20 9.84 -6.17
C ASN A 11 -9.48 11.19 -6.83
N MET A 12 -9.42 11.29 -8.17
CA MET A 12 -9.87 12.50 -8.90
C MET A 12 -11.38 12.76 -8.78
N ILE A 13 -12.17 11.73 -8.45
CA ILE A 13 -13.61 11.81 -8.21
C ILE A 13 -13.85 12.01 -6.71
N ASN A 14 -13.41 11.07 -5.89
CA ASN A 14 -13.52 11.13 -4.43
C ASN A 14 -12.54 10.14 -3.79
N ARG A 15 -12.15 10.38 -2.53
CA ARG A 15 -11.37 9.44 -1.72
C ARG A 15 -12.23 8.27 -1.22
N VAL A 16 -13.52 8.51 -0.98
CA VAL A 16 -14.49 7.47 -0.63
C VAL A 16 -14.70 6.57 -1.83
N ASP A 17 -14.52 5.26 -1.62
CA ASP A 17 -14.67 4.21 -2.65
C ASP A 17 -13.80 4.45 -3.91
N HIS A 18 -12.61 5.03 -3.71
CA HIS A 18 -11.70 5.34 -4.81
C HIS A 18 -11.21 4.07 -5.53
N ALA A 19 -11.09 2.93 -4.84
CA ALA A 19 -10.73 1.66 -5.48
C ALA A 19 -11.77 1.21 -6.51
N GLN A 20 -13.06 1.31 -6.19
CA GLN A 20 -14.16 0.91 -7.05
C GLN A 20 -14.28 1.83 -8.26
N SER A 21 -14.23 3.15 -8.02
CA SER A 21 -14.22 4.12 -9.12
C SER A 21 -12.97 3.98 -10.00
N SER A 22 -11.79 3.75 -9.43
CA SER A 22 -10.56 3.47 -10.19
C SER A 22 -10.67 2.22 -11.04
N ALA A 23 -11.27 1.15 -10.52
CA ALA A 23 -11.48 -0.09 -11.27
C ALA A 23 -12.39 0.11 -12.49
N LEU A 24 -13.50 0.84 -12.33
CA LEU A 24 -14.42 1.16 -13.43
C LEU A 24 -13.77 2.08 -14.47
N MET A 25 -13.00 3.08 -14.02
CA MET A 25 -12.25 3.96 -14.92
C MET A 25 -11.16 3.21 -15.69
N ALA A 26 -10.37 2.39 -14.99
CA ALA A 26 -9.34 1.54 -15.59
C ALA A 26 -9.95 0.59 -16.63
N PHE A 27 -11.09 -0.03 -16.31
CA PHE A 27 -11.83 -0.88 -17.25
C PHE A 27 -12.15 -0.13 -18.54
N GLY A 28 -12.79 1.03 -18.44
CA GLY A 28 -13.17 1.82 -19.62
C GLY A 28 -11.97 2.36 -20.40
N VAL A 29 -10.89 2.78 -19.73
CA VAL A 29 -9.66 3.25 -20.39
C VAL A 29 -9.00 2.12 -21.17
N LEU A 30 -8.79 0.96 -20.54
CA LEU A 30 -8.11 -0.17 -21.17
C LEU A 30 -8.94 -0.78 -22.31
N GLN A 31 -10.27 -0.82 -22.15
CA GLN A 31 -11.17 -1.24 -23.22
C GLN A 31 -11.03 -0.34 -24.46
N ARG A 32 -10.98 0.99 -24.29
CA ARG A 32 -10.79 1.94 -25.40
C ARG A 32 -9.41 1.83 -26.05
N LEU A 33 -8.40 1.40 -25.29
CA LEU A 33 -7.05 1.13 -25.80
C LEU A 33 -6.92 -0.23 -26.50
N GLY A 34 -8.01 -1.01 -26.58
CA GLY A 34 -8.03 -2.30 -27.28
C GLY A 34 -7.38 -3.45 -26.53
N PHE A 35 -7.24 -3.35 -25.20
CA PHE A 35 -6.70 -4.45 -24.40
C PHE A 35 -7.66 -5.67 -24.40
N PRO A 36 -7.14 -6.90 -24.32
CA PRO A 36 -7.96 -8.10 -24.15
C PRO A 36 -8.81 -8.06 -22.88
N MET A 37 -10.05 -8.54 -22.95
CA MET A 37 -11.00 -8.50 -21.84
C MET A 37 -10.51 -9.25 -20.59
N ASP A 38 -9.77 -10.34 -20.75
CA ASP A 38 -9.23 -11.10 -19.62
C ASP A 38 -8.12 -10.33 -18.89
N GLU A 39 -7.30 -9.55 -19.61
CA GLU A 39 -6.31 -8.66 -19.01
C GLU A 39 -6.96 -7.47 -18.30
N ILE A 40 -7.99 -6.88 -18.92
CA ILE A 40 -8.77 -5.80 -18.30
C ILE A 40 -9.38 -6.28 -16.99
N ALA A 41 -10.00 -7.46 -16.98
CA ALA A 41 -10.61 -8.04 -15.79
C ALA A 41 -9.58 -8.26 -14.66
N LYS A 42 -8.39 -8.76 -15.00
CA LYS A 42 -7.29 -8.94 -14.03
C LYS A 42 -6.84 -7.61 -13.41
N VAL A 43 -6.69 -6.56 -14.23
CA VAL A 43 -6.29 -5.23 -13.74
C VAL A 43 -7.39 -4.58 -12.91
N ALA A 44 -8.62 -4.54 -13.41
CA ALA A 44 -9.74 -3.93 -12.70
C ALA A 44 -10.04 -4.65 -11.38
N SER A 45 -9.96 -5.99 -11.37
CA SER A 45 -10.12 -6.80 -10.14
C SER A 45 -9.04 -6.47 -9.11
N ALA A 46 -7.77 -6.38 -9.51
CA ALA A 46 -6.70 -6.02 -8.59
C ALA A 46 -6.88 -4.61 -8.01
N ILE A 47 -7.27 -3.63 -8.84
CA ILE A 47 -7.56 -2.28 -8.39
C ILE A 47 -8.77 -2.24 -7.44
N GLY A 48 -9.85 -2.98 -7.72
CA GLY A 48 -11.03 -2.96 -6.86
C GLY A 48 -10.79 -3.49 -5.44
N HIS A 49 -9.73 -4.29 -5.23
CA HIS A 49 -9.42 -4.95 -3.96
C HIS A 49 -8.16 -4.41 -3.28
N HIS A 50 -7.67 -3.22 -3.62
CA HIS A 50 -6.43 -2.70 -3.03
C HIS A 50 -6.62 -1.79 -1.81
N ASP A 51 -7.79 -1.14 -1.66
CA ASP A 51 -8.06 -0.17 -0.59
C ASP A 51 -8.50 -0.83 0.73
N GLU A 52 -8.07 -0.28 1.88
CA GLU A 52 -8.08 -0.96 3.18
C GLU A 52 -9.42 -1.61 3.54
N LYS A 53 -10.52 -0.89 3.36
CA LYS A 53 -11.86 -1.34 3.80
C LYS A 53 -12.37 -2.58 3.08
N THR A 54 -11.93 -2.79 1.85
CA THR A 54 -12.37 -3.90 0.98
C THR A 54 -11.19 -4.69 0.43
N ALA A 55 -10.01 -4.53 1.04
CA ALA A 55 -8.79 -5.10 0.50
C ALA A 55 -8.81 -6.62 0.59
N ALA A 56 -8.46 -7.28 -0.51
CA ALA A 56 -8.36 -8.73 -0.56
C ALA A 56 -7.34 -9.16 -1.61
N ALA A 57 -6.41 -10.02 -1.20
CA ALA A 57 -5.43 -10.63 -2.08
C ALA A 57 -6.09 -11.75 -2.91
N VAL A 58 -6.98 -11.40 -3.85
CA VAL A 58 -7.77 -12.36 -4.65
C VAL A 58 -7.01 -12.93 -5.86
N SER A 59 -5.87 -12.34 -6.19
CA SER A 59 -5.00 -12.76 -7.28
C SER A 59 -3.55 -12.35 -6.99
N PRO A 60 -2.54 -12.92 -7.67
CA PRO A 60 -1.15 -12.49 -7.52
C PRO A 60 -0.95 -11.00 -7.82
N ILE A 61 -1.72 -10.44 -8.76
CA ILE A 61 -1.66 -9.01 -9.10
C ILE A 61 -2.23 -8.16 -7.95
N ALA A 62 -3.36 -8.57 -7.36
CA ALA A 62 -3.96 -7.90 -6.21
C ALA A 62 -3.01 -7.93 -5.01
N ALA A 63 -2.45 -9.10 -4.70
CA ALA A 63 -1.49 -9.27 -3.61
C ALA A 63 -0.26 -8.37 -3.78
N ALA A 64 0.35 -8.37 -4.98
CA ALA A 64 1.48 -7.51 -5.28
C ALA A 64 1.12 -6.02 -5.20
N LEU A 65 -0.08 -5.63 -5.64
CA LEU A 65 -0.56 -4.25 -5.56
C LEU A 65 -0.77 -3.80 -4.11
N ILE A 66 -1.40 -4.64 -3.28
CA ILE A 66 -1.60 -4.37 -1.85
C ILE A 66 -0.24 -4.20 -1.16
N LEU A 67 0.70 -5.12 -1.37
CA LEU A 67 2.05 -5.00 -0.81
C LEU A 67 2.71 -3.69 -1.24
N ALA A 68 2.68 -3.37 -2.53
CA ALA A 68 3.32 -2.17 -3.06
C ALA A 68 2.71 -0.87 -2.53
N ASP A 69 1.39 -0.79 -2.38
CA ASP A 69 0.72 0.43 -1.88
C ASP A 69 0.80 0.55 -0.35
N LYS A 70 0.49 -0.54 0.37
CA LYS A 70 0.36 -0.50 1.83
C LYS A 70 1.71 -0.47 2.56
N SER A 71 2.78 -0.94 1.93
CA SER A 71 4.15 -0.76 2.42
C SER A 71 4.75 0.61 2.08
N ASP A 72 4.09 1.42 1.25
CA ASP A 72 4.57 2.74 0.84
C ASP A 72 4.40 3.81 1.94
N VAL A 73 5.20 3.66 3.00
CA VAL A 73 5.32 4.61 4.10
C VAL A 73 6.60 5.43 3.91
N ARG A 74 6.49 6.71 3.55
CA ARG A 74 7.66 7.55 3.30
C ARG A 74 7.40 9.04 3.52
N ARG A 75 8.38 9.72 4.11
CA ARG A 75 8.36 11.16 4.38
C ARG A 75 8.13 12.05 3.17
N THR A 76 8.55 11.63 1.98
CA THR A 76 8.38 12.41 0.75
C THR A 76 6.93 12.50 0.26
N ARG A 77 6.00 11.69 0.81
CA ARG A 77 4.56 11.86 0.58
C ARG A 77 4.01 13.17 1.16
N VAL A 78 4.67 13.74 2.18
CA VAL A 78 4.21 14.94 2.90
C VAL A 78 4.66 16.22 2.17
N ARG A 79 3.74 16.85 1.43
CA ARG A 79 4.04 18.03 0.60
C ARG A 79 3.98 19.37 1.35
N LYS A 80 3.17 19.48 2.42
CA LYS A 80 3.02 20.71 3.22
C LYS A 80 3.60 20.52 4.62
N LYS A 81 4.80 21.07 4.86
CA LYS A 81 5.44 21.02 6.19
C LYS A 81 4.65 21.73 7.30
N GLY A 82 3.77 22.66 6.95
CA GLY A 82 2.97 23.44 7.91
C GLY A 82 1.78 22.69 8.55
N THR A 83 1.35 21.55 8.00
CA THR A 83 0.20 20.75 8.50
C THR A 83 0.60 19.45 9.18
N VAL A 84 1.92 19.15 9.23
CA VAL A 84 2.46 17.91 9.79
C VAL A 84 2.07 17.71 11.26
N LEU A 85 1.84 18.81 11.98
CA LEU A 85 1.47 18.74 13.39
C LEU A 85 -0.02 18.44 13.61
N THR A 86 -0.89 18.69 12.63
CA THR A 86 -2.35 18.58 12.77
C THR A 86 -2.92 17.29 12.20
N ASP A 87 -2.28 16.70 11.19
CA ASP A 87 -2.69 15.42 10.62
C ASP A 87 -1.74 14.30 11.08
N ILE A 88 -2.29 13.33 11.80
CA ILE A 88 -1.55 12.20 12.34
C ILE A 88 -0.93 11.35 11.23
N HIS A 89 -1.56 11.23 10.05
CA HIS A 89 -1.01 10.51 8.91
C HIS A 89 0.21 11.22 8.34
N ASP A 90 0.16 12.55 8.23
CA ASP A 90 1.30 13.36 7.79
C ASP A 90 2.43 13.31 8.81
N ARG A 91 2.13 13.35 10.12
CA ARG A 91 3.14 13.24 11.19
C ARG A 91 3.88 11.91 11.13
N VAL A 92 3.14 10.80 11.08
CA VAL A 92 3.73 9.46 11.02
C VAL A 92 4.59 9.31 9.76
N ASN A 93 4.07 9.70 8.59
CA ASN A 93 4.87 9.66 7.36
C ASN A 93 6.11 10.54 7.46
N PHE A 94 6.00 11.74 8.02
CA PHE A 94 7.13 12.65 8.19
C PHE A 94 8.20 12.11 9.14
N ALA A 95 7.80 11.40 10.19
CA ALA A 95 8.72 10.79 11.17
C ALA A 95 9.53 9.63 10.57
N VAL A 96 9.06 8.99 9.50
CA VAL A 96 9.78 7.90 8.81
C VAL A 96 10.96 8.47 8.02
N ARG A 97 12.18 8.33 8.58
CA ARG A 97 13.44 8.82 8.01
C ARG A 97 13.99 7.93 6.91
N LYS A 98 13.79 6.61 7.03
CA LYS A 98 14.12 5.60 6.00
C LYS A 98 12.99 4.59 5.92
N SER A 99 12.79 4.05 4.72
CA SER A 99 11.77 3.05 4.42
C SER A 99 12.29 2.18 3.28
N ASP A 100 12.55 0.93 3.59
CA ASP A 100 13.12 -0.06 2.68
C ASP A 100 12.25 -1.30 2.67
N LEU A 101 11.82 -1.73 1.48
CA LEU A 101 11.10 -2.99 1.28
C LEU A 101 12.04 -3.99 0.60
N LYS A 102 12.41 -5.06 1.32
CA LYS A 102 13.31 -6.10 0.84
C LYS A 102 12.55 -7.40 0.61
N ILE A 103 12.90 -8.12 -0.45
CA ILE A 103 12.39 -9.46 -0.75
C ILE A 103 13.57 -10.42 -0.69
N GLU A 104 13.47 -11.44 0.16
CA GLU A 104 14.41 -12.55 0.28
C GLU A 104 13.71 -13.80 -0.25
N ALA A 105 14.01 -14.16 -1.49
CA ALA A 105 13.28 -15.21 -2.21
C ALA A 105 13.56 -16.61 -1.64
N GLU A 106 14.80 -16.85 -1.21
CA GLU A 106 15.26 -18.12 -0.66
C GLU A 106 14.55 -18.45 0.66
N GLU A 107 14.40 -17.44 1.53
CA GLU A 107 13.74 -17.56 2.84
C GLU A 107 12.22 -17.31 2.76
N LYS A 108 11.69 -17.04 1.57
CA LYS A 108 10.29 -16.64 1.33
C LYS A 108 9.85 -15.52 2.27
N LEU A 109 10.64 -14.46 2.35
CA LEU A 109 10.45 -13.37 3.31
C LEU A 109 10.37 -12.01 2.61
N ILE A 110 9.37 -11.20 2.99
CA ILE A 110 9.23 -9.80 2.60
C ILE A 110 9.40 -8.96 3.86
N ILE A 111 10.41 -8.08 3.89
CA ILE A 111 10.76 -7.29 5.06
C ILE A 111 10.49 -5.82 4.74
N LEU A 112 9.62 -5.17 5.52
CA LEU A 112 9.51 -3.72 5.57
C LEU A 112 10.34 -3.19 6.73
N ALA A 113 11.46 -2.54 6.42
CA ALA A 113 12.35 -1.91 7.40
C ALA A 113 12.14 -0.39 7.42
N LEU A 114 11.76 0.13 8.58
CA LEU A 114 11.52 1.55 8.80
C LEU A 114 12.49 2.10 9.86
N VAL A 115 12.99 3.31 9.60
CA VAL A 115 13.64 4.12 10.64
C VAL A 115 12.71 5.27 10.98
N ILE A 116 12.19 5.27 12.20
CA ILE A 116 11.22 6.27 12.68
C ILE A 116 11.87 7.15 13.74
N ASP A 117 11.71 8.46 13.56
CA ASP A 117 12.05 9.47 14.56
C ASP A 117 11.01 9.45 15.69
N THR A 118 11.36 8.79 16.79
CA THR A 118 10.45 8.56 17.92
C THR A 118 10.18 9.80 18.76
N GLU A 119 10.98 10.87 18.62
CA GLU A 119 10.67 12.16 19.24
C GLU A 119 9.50 12.87 18.54
N LEU A 120 9.37 12.65 17.23
CA LEU A 120 8.27 13.20 16.42
C LEU A 120 7.02 12.31 16.43
N CYS A 121 7.21 10.99 16.49
CA CYS A 121 6.14 10.01 16.43
C CYS A 121 6.50 8.76 17.24
N PRO A 122 5.89 8.53 18.41
CA PRO A 122 5.99 7.26 19.11
C PRO A 122 5.58 6.08 18.22
N VAL A 123 6.22 4.93 18.39
CA VAL A 123 5.91 3.72 17.59
C VAL A 123 4.45 3.28 17.74
N MET A 124 3.83 3.51 18.90
CA MET A 124 2.41 3.22 19.11
C MET A 124 1.48 4.09 18.23
N GLU A 125 1.86 5.34 17.95
CA GLU A 125 1.09 6.19 17.03
C GLU A 125 1.21 5.70 15.59
N TYR A 126 2.37 5.19 15.19
CA TYR A 126 2.53 4.51 13.89
C TYR A 126 1.52 3.36 13.77
N PHE A 127 1.45 2.49 14.78
CA PHE A 127 0.49 1.38 14.77
C PHE A 127 -0.97 1.83 14.78
N GLY A 128 -1.31 2.93 15.46
CA GLY A 128 -2.66 3.48 15.43
C GLY A 128 -3.19 3.79 14.03
N ILE A 129 -2.30 4.04 13.06
CA ILE A 129 -2.65 4.39 11.69
C ILE A 129 -2.34 3.28 10.70
N PHE A 130 -1.18 2.63 10.84
CA PHE A 130 -0.65 1.72 9.83
C PHE A 130 -0.84 0.25 10.18
N LEU A 131 -1.32 -0.12 11.37
CA LEU A 131 -1.47 -1.53 11.73
C LEU A 131 -2.35 -2.30 10.73
N GLU A 132 -3.49 -1.73 10.34
CA GLU A 132 -4.38 -2.36 9.34
C GLU A 132 -3.64 -2.59 8.02
N ARG A 133 -2.87 -1.60 7.56
CA ARG A 133 -2.02 -1.70 6.36
C ARG A 133 -0.99 -2.82 6.48
N MET A 134 -0.36 -3.00 7.64
CA MET A 134 0.63 -4.06 7.88
C MET A 134 -0.01 -5.45 7.91
N VAL A 135 -1.21 -5.57 8.46
CA VAL A 135 -2.00 -6.82 8.41
C VAL A 135 -2.35 -7.18 6.97
N LEU A 136 -2.70 -6.19 6.14
CA LEU A 136 -2.95 -6.40 4.71
C LEU A 136 -1.67 -6.83 3.97
N CYS A 137 -0.52 -6.20 4.24
CA CYS A 137 0.76 -6.64 3.72
C CYS A 137 1.05 -8.10 4.08
N LYS A 138 0.83 -8.50 5.34
CA LYS A 138 1.00 -9.89 5.79
C LYS A 138 0.08 -10.85 5.06
N THR A 139 -1.19 -10.48 4.88
CA THR A 139 -2.17 -11.31 4.17
C THR A 139 -1.81 -11.47 2.69
N ALA A 140 -1.37 -10.37 2.06
CA ALA A 140 -0.95 -10.36 0.67
C ALA A 140 0.36 -11.14 0.44
N ALA A 141 1.33 -11.04 1.35
CA ALA A 141 2.55 -11.85 1.31
C ALA A 141 2.20 -13.34 1.42
N ASN A 142 1.35 -13.72 2.39
CA ASN A 142 0.94 -15.11 2.58
C ASN A 142 0.27 -15.68 1.32
N TYR A 143 -0.54 -14.89 0.61
CA TYR A 143 -1.15 -15.31 -0.65
C TYR A 143 -0.10 -15.66 -1.73
N LEU A 144 1.03 -14.94 -1.72
CA LEU A 144 2.15 -15.18 -2.64
C LEU A 144 3.10 -16.28 -2.16
N ASP A 145 2.78 -16.98 -1.07
CA ASP A 145 3.65 -17.97 -0.40
C ASP A 145 4.93 -17.33 0.20
N TYR A 146 4.80 -16.12 0.74
CA TYR A 146 5.83 -15.40 1.50
C TYR A 146 5.35 -15.03 2.90
N ASN A 147 6.26 -14.94 3.86
CA ASN A 147 6.04 -14.29 5.14
C ASN A 147 6.30 -12.78 5.01
N PHE A 148 5.63 -11.98 5.84
CA PHE A 148 5.87 -10.54 5.95
C PHE A 148 6.39 -10.20 7.34
N GLU A 149 7.48 -9.44 7.39
CA GLU A 149 8.04 -8.90 8.62
C GLU A 149 8.07 -7.37 8.61
N LEU A 150 7.77 -6.78 9.77
CA LEU A 150 7.97 -5.35 10.01
C LEU A 150 9.10 -5.15 11.02
N ILE A 151 10.10 -4.38 10.59
CA ILE A 151 11.21 -3.96 11.44
C ILE A 151 11.14 -2.43 11.59
N ILE A 152 11.08 -1.94 12.82
CA ILE A 152 11.15 -0.50 13.12
C ILE A 152 12.31 -0.25 14.07
N ASN A 153 13.24 0.63 13.69
CA ASN A 153 14.42 0.96 14.51
C ASN A 153 15.13 -0.31 15.02
N ASP A 154 15.46 -1.22 14.10
CA ASP A 154 16.11 -2.51 14.35
C ASP A 154 15.33 -3.50 15.25
N THR A 155 14.08 -3.18 15.59
CA THR A 155 13.20 -4.05 16.37
C THR A 155 12.19 -4.74 15.46
N ARG A 156 12.16 -6.08 15.49
CA ARG A 156 11.16 -6.90 14.79
C ARG A 156 9.84 -6.89 15.56
N LEU A 157 8.74 -6.55 14.89
CA LEU A 157 7.44 -6.30 15.53
C LEU A 157 6.29 -7.17 15.00
N LEU A 158 6.34 -7.61 13.75
CA LEU A 158 5.33 -8.43 13.09
C LEU A 158 5.98 -9.50 12.22
#